data_AF-I4D5L9-F1
#
_entry.id   AF-I4D5L9-F1
#
_cell.length_a   1.000
_cell.length_b   1.000
_cell.length_c   1.000
_cell.angle_alpha   90.00
_cell.angle_beta   90.00
_cell.angle_gamma   90.00
#
_symmetry.space_group_name_H-M   'P 1'
#
loop_
_entity.id
_entity.type
_entity.pdbx_description
1 polymer ?
#
loop_
_entity_poly.entity_id
_entity_poly.type
_entity_poly.pdbx_seq_one_letter_code
_entity_poly.pdbx_strand_id
1 'polypeptide(L)'
;MTKIRDRIILGIISGLIGGVIITLMDYIFLIKGVVITSLHEMAARIYINRKEAKTPLGKLLGVIISMGFSVGGGLVMTELLTRSGKENLIAKGIFTGVTSGAIIPALLSGLNKNKIKAKNASTHLFYSLAHAVYGIVVILCCVKLGHPSLFDESPPN
;
A
#
# COMPACT_ATOMS: atom_id res chain seq x y z
N MET A 1 20.47 8.35 16.07
CA MET A 1 19.00 8.14 16.05
C MET A 1 18.70 6.78 16.66
N THR A 2 17.83 6.72 17.65
CA THR A 2 17.37 5.47 18.25
C THR A 2 16.54 4.69 17.22
N LYS A 3 16.93 3.46 16.91
CA LYS A 3 16.23 2.59 15.94
C LYS A 3 15.00 1.95 16.59
N ILE A 4 13.97 1.66 15.79
CA ILE A 4 12.71 1.08 16.27
C ILE A 4 12.87 -0.42 16.50
N ARG A 5 12.53 -0.92 17.68
CA ARG A 5 12.54 -2.35 18.03
C ARG A 5 11.16 -3.01 17.98
N ASP A 6 10.11 -2.22 18.07
CA ASP A 6 8.75 -2.75 18.00
C ASP A 6 8.34 -2.96 16.53
N ARG A 7 8.01 -4.21 16.17
CA ARG A 7 7.65 -4.59 14.79
C ARG A 7 6.35 -3.90 14.34
N ILE A 8 5.39 -3.70 15.26
CA ILE A 8 4.10 -3.07 14.97
C ILE A 8 4.31 -1.58 14.69
N ILE A 9 5.03 -0.87 15.56
CA ILE A 9 5.35 0.55 15.38
C ILE A 9 6.18 0.77 14.11
N LEU A 10 7.16 -0.10 13.84
CA LEU A 10 7.96 -0.05 12.62
C LEU A 10 7.08 -0.20 11.36
N GLY A 11 6.15 -1.15 11.37
CA GLY A 11 5.22 -1.38 10.26
C GLY A 11 4.22 -0.24 10.08
N ILE A 12 3.69 0.32 11.16
CA ILE A 12 2.81 1.49 11.11
C ILE A 12 3.54 2.68 10.47
N ILE A 13 4.72 3.03 10.98
CA ILE A 13 5.48 4.19 10.48
C ILE A 13 5.91 3.98 9.03
N SER A 14 6.44 2.81 8.70
CA SER A 14 6.90 2.50 7.34
C SER A 14 5.71 2.48 6.36
N GLY A 15 4.59 1.89 6.77
CA GLY A 15 3.35 1.88 6.01
C GLY A 15 2.77 3.27 5.77
N LEU A 16 2.78 4.16 6.78
CA LEU A 16 2.35 5.55 6.62
C LEU A 16 3.25 6.32 5.64
N ILE A 17 4.57 6.15 5.73
CA ILE A 17 5.50 6.77 4.77
C ILE A 17 5.22 6.27 3.34
N GLY A 18 5.04 4.97 3.16
CA GLY A 18 4.60 4.39 1.89
C GLY A 18 3.26 4.98 1.43
N GLY A 19 2.30 5.11 2.35
CA GLY A 19 0.99 5.71 2.12
C GLY A 19 1.06 7.13 1.57
N VAL A 20 1.99 7.95 2.07
CA VAL A 20 2.26 9.28 1.52
C VAL A 20 2.80 9.19 0.08
N ILE A 21 3.76 8.29 -0.18
CA ILE A 21 4.33 8.13 -1.53
C ILE A 21 3.29 7.65 -2.54
N ILE A 22 2.48 6.64 -2.22
CA ILE A 22 1.46 6.14 -3.16
C ILE A 22 0.37 7.19 -3.41
N THR A 23 0.02 8.00 -2.39
CA THR A 23 -0.89 9.13 -2.53
C THR A 23 -0.33 10.20 -3.47
N LEU A 24 0.97 10.52 -3.35
CA LEU A 24 1.63 11.46 -4.24
C LEU A 24 1.65 10.95 -5.69
N MET A 25 1.93 9.65 -5.89
CA MET A 25 1.89 9.03 -7.21
C MET A 25 0.49 9.05 -7.82
N ASP A 26 -0.54 8.73 -7.02
CA ASP A 26 -1.95 8.80 -7.44
C ASP A 26 -2.30 10.20 -7.95
N TYR A 27 -1.93 11.23 -7.19
CA TYR A 27 -2.14 12.63 -7.57
C TYR A 27 -1.43 13.00 -8.88
N ILE A 28 -0.16 12.61 -9.04
CA ILE A 28 0.61 12.85 -10.27
C ILE A 28 -0.06 12.15 -11.47
N PHE A 29 -0.50 10.90 -11.29
CA PHE A 29 -1.14 10.13 -12.35
C PHE A 29 -2.49 10.72 -12.76
N LEU A 30 -3.26 11.24 -11.80
CA LEU A 30 -4.52 11.91 -12.07
C LEU A 30 -4.32 13.20 -12.87
N ILE A 31 -3.37 14.05 -12.47
CA ILE A 31 -3.10 15.31 -13.18
C ILE A 31 -2.58 15.05 -14.60
N LYS A 32 -1.74 14.03 -14.77
CA LYS A 32 -1.25 13.63 -16.10
C LYS A 32 -2.30 12.93 -16.96
N GLY A 33 -3.50 12.64 -16.42
CA GLY A 33 -4.58 11.99 -17.14
C GLY A 33 -4.32 10.53 -17.51
N VAL A 34 -3.29 9.90 -16.94
CA VAL A 34 -2.96 8.48 -17.23
C VAL A 34 -3.90 7.51 -16.49
N VAL A 35 -4.47 7.96 -15.36
CA VAL A 35 -5.51 7.28 -14.61
C VAL A 35 -6.77 8.15 -14.53
N ILE A 36 -7.94 7.51 -14.57
CA ILE A 36 -9.24 8.22 -14.66
C ILE A 36 -9.89 8.40 -13.28
N THR A 37 -9.55 7.55 -12.31
CA THR A 37 -10.25 7.49 -11.01
C THR A 37 -9.24 7.22 -9.93
N SER A 38 -9.16 8.09 -8.92
CA SER A 38 -8.14 8.04 -7.87
C SER A 38 -8.21 6.76 -7.04
N LEU A 39 -7.07 6.35 -6.50
CA LEU A 39 -6.99 5.25 -5.52
C LEU A 39 -7.92 5.50 -4.32
N HIS A 40 -7.98 6.73 -3.84
CA HIS A 40 -8.85 7.11 -2.72
C HIS A 40 -10.35 7.04 -3.08
N GLU A 41 -10.76 7.44 -4.28
CA GLU A 41 -12.14 7.30 -4.73
C GLU A 41 -12.51 5.81 -4.83
N MET A 42 -11.61 4.97 -5.36
CA MET A 42 -11.84 3.52 -5.41
C MET A 42 -11.94 2.92 -4.01
N ALA A 43 -11.11 3.37 -3.06
CA ALA A 43 -11.16 2.92 -1.68
C ALA A 43 -12.50 3.31 -1.00
N ALA A 44 -12.95 4.55 -1.17
CA ALA A 44 -14.23 4.99 -0.63
C ALA A 44 -15.42 4.19 -1.22
N ARG A 45 -15.36 3.84 -2.51
CA ARG A 45 -16.40 3.09 -3.21
C ARG A 45 -16.63 1.66 -2.70
N ILE A 46 -15.76 1.15 -1.84
CA ILE A 46 -15.99 -0.11 -1.12
C ILE A 46 -17.18 0.04 -0.15
N TYR A 47 -17.34 1.22 0.46
CA TYR A 47 -18.31 1.45 1.53
C TYR A 47 -19.47 2.35 1.11
N ILE A 48 -19.22 3.32 0.22
CA ILE A 48 -20.21 4.30 -0.21
C ILE A 48 -20.41 4.29 -1.73
N ASN A 49 -21.52 4.85 -2.19
CA ASN A 49 -21.83 4.90 -3.62
C ASN A 49 -20.89 5.86 -4.38
N ARG A 50 -20.85 5.73 -5.72
CA ARG A 50 -19.95 6.53 -6.57
C ARG A 50 -20.19 8.04 -6.48
N LYS A 51 -21.44 8.50 -6.31
CA LYS A 51 -21.74 9.93 -6.22
C LYS A 51 -21.17 10.50 -4.92
N GLU A 52 -21.38 9.77 -3.83
CA GLU A 52 -20.93 10.15 -2.49
C GLU A 52 -19.40 10.08 -2.36
N ALA A 53 -18.75 9.10 -2.97
CA ALA A 53 -17.28 8.97 -3.00
C ALA A 53 -16.56 10.19 -3.62
N LYS A 54 -17.26 10.97 -4.45
CA LYS A 54 -16.72 12.19 -5.07
C LYS A 54 -16.89 13.45 -4.23
N THR A 55 -17.72 13.40 -3.19
CA THR A 55 -17.90 14.52 -2.26
C THR A 55 -16.63 14.73 -1.41
N PRO A 56 -16.42 15.91 -0.81
CA PRO A 56 -15.28 16.14 0.07
C PRO A 56 -15.18 15.11 1.21
N LEU A 57 -16.31 14.74 1.83
CA LEU A 57 -16.36 13.72 2.88
C LEU A 57 -16.02 12.32 2.34
N GLY A 58 -16.54 11.96 1.16
CA GLY A 58 -16.20 10.70 0.51
C GLY A 58 -14.72 10.59 0.15
N LYS A 59 -14.10 11.69 -0.30
CA LYS A 59 -12.66 11.75 -0.55
C LYS A 59 -11.85 11.57 0.73
N LEU A 60 -12.23 12.26 1.82
CA LEU A 60 -11.58 12.12 3.13
C LEU A 60 -11.68 10.68 3.63
N LEU A 61 -12.86 10.06 3.55
CA LEU A 61 -13.06 8.65 3.88
C LEU A 61 -12.12 7.75 3.06
N GLY A 62 -12.03 8.01 1.75
CA GLY A 62 -11.11 7.30 0.86
C GLY A 62 -9.64 7.39 1.27
N VAL A 63 -9.18 8.57 1.68
CA VAL A 63 -7.81 8.77 2.20
C VAL A 63 -7.59 7.97 3.48
N ILE A 64 -8.52 8.05 4.45
CA ILE A 64 -8.43 7.31 5.72
C ILE A 64 -8.32 5.80 5.47
N ILE A 65 -9.19 5.25 4.62
CA ILE A 65 -9.18 3.83 4.27
C ILE A 65 -7.86 3.46 3.58
N SER A 66 -7.40 4.29 2.64
CA SER A 66 -6.14 4.04 1.90
C SER A 66 -4.92 4.04 2.83
N MET A 67 -4.89 4.94 3.82
CA MET A 67 -3.85 4.97 4.85
C MET A 67 -3.93 3.73 5.74
N GLY A 68 -5.13 3.28 6.10
CA GLY A 68 -5.33 2.01 6.81
C GLY A 68 -4.77 0.81 6.05
N PHE A 69 -5.04 0.69 4.75
CA PHE A 69 -4.44 -0.35 3.91
C PHE A 69 -2.92 -0.23 3.80
N SER A 70 -2.39 1.00 3.76
CA SER A 70 -0.95 1.24 3.72
C SER A 70 -0.27 0.82 5.04
N VAL A 71 -0.90 1.09 6.19
CA VAL A 71 -0.44 0.55 7.49
C VAL A 71 -0.47 -0.97 7.49
N GLY A 72 -1.56 -1.59 7.03
CA GLY A 72 -1.67 -3.04 6.92
C GLY A 72 -0.56 -3.66 6.06
N GLY A 73 -0.28 -3.06 4.90
CA GLY A 73 0.84 -3.47 4.04
C GLY A 73 2.20 -3.30 4.72
N GLY A 74 2.40 -2.21 5.46
CA GLY A 74 3.60 -1.98 6.27
C GLY A 74 3.85 -3.03 7.34
N LEU A 75 2.79 -3.48 8.03
CA LEU A 75 2.86 -4.58 9.00
C LEU A 75 3.26 -5.89 8.32
N VAL A 76 2.61 -6.24 7.19
CA VAL A 76 2.92 -7.45 6.43
C VAL A 76 4.37 -7.46 5.93
N MET A 77 4.84 -6.34 5.37
CA MET A 77 6.22 -6.23 4.86
C MET A 77 7.25 -6.25 5.99
N THR A 78 6.94 -5.65 7.15
CA THR A 78 7.81 -5.73 8.33
C THR A 78 7.96 -7.17 8.79
N GLU A 79 6.87 -7.92 8.88
CA GLU A 79 6.90 -9.33 9.29
C GLU A 79 7.56 -10.23 8.24
N LEU A 80 7.40 -9.91 6.95
CA LEU A 80 8.14 -10.60 5.89
C LEU A 80 9.65 -10.42 6.07
N LEU A 81 10.11 -9.19 6.32
CA LEU A 81 11.54 -8.90 6.47
C LEU A 81 12.14 -9.48 7.76
N THR A 82 11.37 -9.49 8.86
CA THR A 82 11.84 -10.06 10.13
C THR A 82 12.08 -11.57 10.01
N ARG A 83 11.24 -12.27 9.24
CA ARG A 83 11.34 -13.74 9.05
C ARG A 83 12.26 -14.18 7.91
N SER A 84 12.31 -13.41 6.83
CA SER A 84 13.04 -13.79 5.59
C SER A 84 14.37 -13.06 5.43
N GLY A 85 14.76 -12.25 6.42
CA GLY A 85 15.95 -11.42 6.38
C GLY A 85 15.90 -10.29 5.34
N LYS A 86 17.06 -9.63 5.16
CA LYS A 86 17.21 -8.44 4.31
C LYS A 86 17.64 -8.73 2.87
N GLU A 87 17.73 -9.99 2.48
CA GLU A 87 18.11 -10.33 1.11
C GLU A 87 17.03 -9.92 0.10
N ASN A 88 17.46 -9.48 -1.09
CA ASN A 88 16.59 -9.14 -2.23
C ASN A 88 15.49 -8.10 -1.91
N LEU A 89 15.82 -7.05 -1.14
CA LEU A 89 14.86 -6.02 -0.69
C LEU A 89 13.96 -5.46 -1.79
N ILE A 90 14.55 -5.11 -2.95
CA ILE A 90 13.80 -4.52 -4.07
C ILE A 90 12.78 -5.52 -4.61
N ALA A 91 13.18 -6.78 -4.84
CA ALA A 91 12.30 -7.82 -5.33
C ALA A 91 11.17 -8.13 -4.33
N LYS A 92 11.49 -8.24 -3.04
CA LYS A 92 10.48 -8.40 -1.97
C LYS A 92 9.50 -7.23 -1.96
N GLY A 93 9.99 -6.00 -2.15
CA GLY A 93 9.18 -4.78 -2.12
C GLY A 93 8.23 -4.71 -3.31
N ILE A 94 8.74 -4.95 -4.52
CA ILE A 94 7.91 -5.01 -5.74
C ILE A 94 6.86 -6.11 -5.59
N PHE A 95 7.26 -7.33 -5.23
CA PHE A 95 6.36 -8.48 -5.13
C PHE A 95 5.24 -8.22 -4.12
N THR A 96 5.58 -7.83 -2.88
CA THR A 96 4.57 -7.56 -1.84
C THR A 96 3.71 -6.35 -2.15
N GLY A 97 4.30 -5.29 -2.71
CA GLY A 97 3.59 -4.09 -3.13
C GLY A 97 2.54 -4.43 -4.20
N VAL A 98 2.97 -4.98 -5.33
CA VAL A 98 2.07 -5.36 -6.44
C VAL A 98 1.01 -6.36 -5.98
N THR A 99 1.39 -7.37 -5.19
CA THR A 99 0.47 -8.39 -4.68
C THR A 99 -0.60 -7.78 -3.77
N SER A 100 -0.23 -6.87 -2.85
CA SER A 100 -1.21 -6.19 -2.00
C SER A 100 -2.17 -5.32 -2.81
N GLY A 101 -1.67 -4.62 -3.84
CA GLY A 101 -2.48 -3.85 -4.78
C GLY A 101 -3.42 -4.67 -5.66
N ALA A 102 -3.15 -5.96 -5.88
CA ALA A 102 -4.00 -6.86 -6.63
C ALA A 102 -5.03 -7.60 -5.74
N ILE A 103 -4.58 -8.10 -4.58
CA ILE A 103 -5.41 -8.91 -3.68
C ILE A 103 -6.49 -8.06 -3.01
N ILE A 104 -6.16 -6.85 -2.53
CA ILE A 104 -7.12 -6.02 -1.79
C ILE A 104 -8.35 -5.70 -2.66
N PRO A 105 -8.22 -5.19 -3.90
CA PRO A 105 -9.37 -4.99 -4.77
C PRO A 105 -10.09 -6.28 -5.15
N ALA A 106 -9.36 -7.39 -5.35
CA ALA A 106 -9.97 -8.68 -5.70
C ALA A 106 -10.89 -9.20 -4.58
N LEU A 107 -10.39 -9.24 -3.34
CA LEU A 107 -11.17 -9.64 -2.16
C LEU A 107 -12.40 -8.75 -1.98
N LEU A 108 -12.23 -7.43 -2.11
CA LEU A 108 -13.31 -6.46 -1.90
C LEU A 108 -14.32 -6.46 -3.05
N SER A 109 -13.91 -6.81 -4.27
CA SER A 109 -14.83 -6.99 -5.40
C SER A 109 -15.78 -8.18 -5.22
N GLY A 110 -15.35 -9.22 -4.49
CA GLY A 110 -16.19 -10.35 -4.13
C GLY A 110 -17.24 -10.02 -3.07
N LEU A 111 -16.96 -9.03 -2.21
CA LEU A 111 -17.86 -8.60 -1.13
C LEU A 111 -18.85 -7.50 -1.56
N ASN A 112 -18.55 -6.78 -2.64
CA ASN A 112 -19.30 -5.58 -3.01
C ASN A 112 -20.36 -5.88 -4.10
N LYS A 113 -21.63 -5.62 -3.78
CA LYS A 113 -22.73 -5.66 -4.77
C LYS A 113 -22.53 -4.62 -5.89
N ASN A 114 -21.82 -3.53 -5.60
CA ASN A 114 -21.44 -2.51 -6.57
C ASN A 114 -20.10 -2.88 -7.21
N LYS A 115 -20.14 -3.66 -8.30
CA LYS A 115 -18.95 -4.07 -9.06
C LYS A 115 -18.08 -2.83 -9.38
N ILE A 116 -16.93 -2.72 -8.72
CA ILE A 116 -15.92 -1.71 -9.04
C ILE A 116 -15.26 -2.15 -10.35
N LYS A 117 -15.95 -1.90 -11.48
CA LYS A 117 -15.34 -2.05 -12.80
C LYS A 117 -14.35 -0.91 -12.99
N ALA A 118 -13.08 -1.21 -12.87
CA ALA A 118 -12.04 -0.36 -13.43
C ALA A 118 -12.22 -0.36 -14.96
N LYS A 119 -12.26 0.84 -15.54
CA LYS A 119 -12.72 1.04 -16.92
C LYS A 119 -11.63 0.92 -17.98
N ASN A 120 -10.35 0.85 -17.63
CA ASN A 120 -9.27 0.71 -18.60
C ASN A 120 -8.02 0.00 -18.03
N ALA A 121 -7.29 -0.71 -18.90
CA ALA A 121 -6.07 -1.44 -18.55
C ALA A 121 -4.93 -0.51 -18.08
N SER A 122 -4.87 0.73 -18.60
CA SER A 122 -3.86 1.70 -18.18
C SER A 122 -3.96 2.02 -16.69
N THR A 123 -5.17 2.22 -16.15
CA THR A 123 -5.34 2.51 -14.72
C THR A 123 -4.81 1.37 -13.85
N HIS A 124 -5.06 0.11 -14.23
CA HIS A 124 -4.51 -1.02 -13.50
C HIS A 124 -2.98 -1.07 -13.57
N LEU A 125 -2.40 -0.86 -14.76
CA LEU A 125 -0.95 -0.90 -14.93
C LEU A 125 -0.23 0.19 -14.12
N PHE A 126 -0.73 1.43 -14.18
CA PHE A 126 -0.16 2.54 -13.42
C PHE A 126 -0.35 2.34 -11.92
N TYR A 127 -1.45 1.76 -11.46
CA TYR A 127 -1.60 1.41 -10.04
C TYR A 127 -0.74 0.24 -9.59
N SER A 128 -0.50 -0.77 -10.43
CA SER A 128 0.51 -1.79 -10.14
C SER A 128 1.90 -1.16 -9.99
N LEU A 129 2.26 -0.20 -10.85
CA LEU A 129 3.50 0.55 -10.72
C LEU A 129 3.54 1.37 -9.41
N ALA A 130 2.46 2.06 -9.05
CA ALA A 130 2.37 2.81 -7.79
C ALA A 130 2.57 1.89 -6.58
N HIS A 131 1.95 0.71 -6.61
CA HIS A 131 2.08 -0.30 -5.57
C HIS A 131 3.49 -0.92 -5.50
N ALA A 132 4.16 -1.09 -6.65
CA ALA A 132 5.56 -1.53 -6.67
C ALA A 132 6.47 -0.50 -5.99
N VAL A 133 6.32 0.79 -6.32
CA VAL A 133 7.09 1.87 -5.69
C VAL A 133 6.77 1.97 -4.20
N TYR A 134 5.48 1.90 -3.83
CA TYR A 134 5.04 1.81 -2.44
C TYR A 134 5.76 0.70 -1.69
N GLY A 135 5.75 -0.53 -2.21
CA GLY A 135 6.37 -1.67 -1.52
C GLY A 135 7.89 -1.56 -1.39
N ILE A 136 8.57 -1.02 -2.41
CA ILE A 136 9.99 -0.69 -2.31
C ILE A 136 10.23 0.32 -1.18
N VAL A 137 9.48 1.42 -1.16
CA VAL A 137 9.64 2.47 -0.13
C VAL A 137 9.41 1.92 1.26
N VAL A 138 8.34 1.16 1.47
CA VAL A 138 8.01 0.59 2.78
C VAL A 138 9.14 -0.33 3.25
N ILE A 139 9.63 -1.24 2.41
CA ILE A 139 10.75 -2.14 2.78
C ILE A 139 12.02 -1.35 3.11
N LEU A 140 12.35 -0.33 2.32
CA LEU A 140 13.52 0.50 2.59
C LEU A 140 13.35 1.29 3.90
N CYS A 141 12.13 1.76 4.21
CA CYS A 141 11.81 2.36 5.51
C CYS A 141 11.95 1.36 6.65
N CYS A 142 11.46 0.13 6.50
CA CYS A 142 11.60 -0.92 7.50
C CYS A 142 13.09 -1.17 7.84
N VAL A 143 13.94 -1.36 6.83
CA VAL A 143 15.38 -1.59 7.03
C VAL A 143 16.09 -0.36 7.59
N LYS A 144 15.72 0.85 7.12
CA LYS A 144 16.36 2.09 7.54
C LYS A 144 15.96 2.54 8.95
N LEU A 145 14.73 2.28 9.39
CA LEU A 145 14.22 2.72 10.68
C LEU A 145 14.29 1.61 11.75
N GLY A 146 14.22 0.34 11.34
CA GLY A 146 14.25 -0.82 12.22
C GLY A 146 15.63 -1.07 12.84
N HIS A 147 15.62 -1.59 14.06
CA HIS A 147 16.82 -2.06 14.74
C HIS A 147 17.33 -3.36 14.09
N PRO A 148 18.65 -3.56 13.90
CA PRO A 148 19.20 -4.74 13.23
C PRO A 148 18.70 -6.08 13.80
N SER A 149 18.58 -6.16 15.14
CA SER A 149 18.09 -7.34 15.85
C SER A 149 16.68 -7.83 15.45
N LEU A 150 15.93 -7.05 14.67
CA LEU A 150 14.63 -7.48 14.13
C LEU A 150 14.75 -8.38 12.91
N PHE A 151 15.92 -8.41 12.27
CA PHE A 151 16.15 -9.09 10.99
C PHE A 151 17.21 -10.20 11.07
N ASP A 152 17.78 -10.43 12.26
CA ASP A 152 18.91 -11.33 12.48
C ASP A 152 18.47 -12.76 12.85
N GLU A 153 17.19 -13.11 12.67
CA GLU A 153 16.73 -14.49 12.80
C GLU A 153 17.22 -15.28 11.57
N SER A 154 18.15 -16.21 11.79
CA SER A 154 18.49 -17.22 10.78
C SER A 154 17.24 -18.04 10.45
N PRO A 155 16.98 -18.39 9.18
CA PRO A 155 15.83 -19.24 8.86
C PRO A 155 15.92 -20.53 9.69
N PRO A 156 14.83 -20.97 10.34
CA PRO A 156 14.84 -22.26 11.02
C PRO A 156 15.11 -23.35 9.97
N ASN A 157 16.17 -24.12 10.20
CA ASN A 157 16.55 -25.28 9.38
C ASN A 157 15.46 -26.36 9.39
#